data_AF-A0AAW2RQ85-F1
#
_entry.id   AF-A0AAW2RQ85-F1
#
_cell.length_a   1.000
_cell.length_b   1.000
_cell.length_c   1.000
_cell.angle_alpha   90.00
_cell.angle_beta   90.00
_cell.angle_gamma   90.00
#
_symmetry.space_group_name_H-M   'P 1'
#
loop_
_entity.id
_entity.type
_entity.pdbx_description
1 polymer ?
#
loop_
_entity_poly.entity_id
_entity_poly.type
_entity_poly.pdbx_seq_one_letter_code
_entity_poly.pdbx_strand_id
1 'polypeptide(L)'
;MIRKEIFLTPAVLKECRRIVSDSDIMKEDDSNWPEPDRVGRQELEIVMGNEHISFTTSKIGSLMDVQTSKDPEGLRIFYYLVQMEYVGGYPAFRSLFRWENQAFKQKGREGALSLVLCVRSFM
;
A
#
# COMPACT_ATOMS: atom_id res chain seq x y z
N MET A 1 -7.77 0.88 -19.35
CA MET A 1 -7.83 0.21 -18.04
C MET A 1 -7.23 -1.18 -18.18
N ILE A 2 -6.15 -1.49 -17.46
CA ILE A 2 -5.49 -2.81 -17.49
C ILE A 2 -5.70 -3.45 -16.12
N ARG A 3 -6.44 -4.56 -16.06
CA ARG A 3 -6.61 -5.37 -14.85
C ARG A 3 -5.69 -6.57 -14.94
N LYS A 4 -4.75 -6.71 -14.01
CA LYS A 4 -3.89 -7.89 -13.86
C LYS A 4 -4.18 -8.54 -12.52
N GLU A 5 -4.41 -9.85 -12.54
CA GLU A 5 -4.59 -10.66 -11.35
C GLU A 5 -3.48 -11.71 -11.32
N ILE A 6 -2.82 -11.85 -10.19
CA ILE A 6 -1.74 -12.81 -10.00
C ILE A 6 -1.94 -13.55 -8.68
N PHE A 7 -1.55 -14.82 -8.68
CA PHE A 7 -1.53 -15.63 -7.48
C PHE A 7 -0.14 -15.56 -6.86
N LEU A 8 -0.10 -15.28 -5.55
CA LEU A 8 1.13 -15.19 -4.80
C LEU A 8 1.43 -16.52 -4.12
N THR A 9 2.72 -16.85 -3.98
CA THR A 9 3.13 -18.00 -3.19
C THR A 9 2.86 -17.74 -1.70
N PRO A 10 2.69 -18.79 -0.87
CA PRO A 10 2.51 -18.62 0.57
C PRO A 10 3.67 -17.85 1.25
N ALA A 11 4.90 -18.00 0.74
CA ALA A 11 6.07 -17.29 1.24
C ALA A 11 5.97 -15.78 1.00
N VAL A 12 5.59 -15.37 -0.22
CA VAL A 12 5.36 -13.96 -0.56
C VAL A 12 4.25 -13.35 0.30
N LEU A 13 3.15 -14.09 0.49
CA LEU A 13 2.03 -13.62 1.31
C LEU A 13 2.40 -13.49 2.80
N LYS A 14 3.22 -14.39 3.31
CA LYS A 14 3.75 -14.29 4.68
C LYS A 14 4.60 -13.03 4.84
N GLU A 15 5.43 -12.72 3.85
CA GLU A 15 6.28 -11.53 3.87
C GLU A 15 5.47 -10.25 3.72
N CYS A 16 4.46 -10.20 2.83
CA CYS A 16 3.56 -9.06 2.72
C CYS A 16 2.84 -8.77 4.05
N ARG A 17 2.34 -9.81 4.73
CA ARG A 17 1.74 -9.66 6.07
C ARG A 17 2.75 -9.11 7.08
N ARG A 18 3.96 -9.65 7.10
CA ARG A 18 5.03 -9.18 7.99
C ARG A 18 5.33 -7.69 7.75
N ILE A 19 5.48 -7.27 6.49
CA ILE A 19 5.74 -5.86 6.13
C ILE A 19 4.61 -4.96 6.62
N VAL A 20 3.34 -5.32 6.37
CA VAL A 20 2.19 -4.54 6.84
C VAL A 20 2.18 -4.44 8.37
N SER A 21 2.35 -5.56 9.08
CA SER A 21 2.38 -5.57 10.54
C SER A 21 3.55 -4.79 11.13
N ASP A 22 4.77 -4.96 10.59
CA ASP A 22 5.99 -4.30 11.09
C ASP A 22 6.01 -2.79 10.77
N SER A 23 5.25 -2.36 9.77
CA SER A 23 5.14 -0.93 9.41
C SER A 23 4.27 -0.12 10.35
N ASP A 24 3.48 -0.76 11.23
CA ASP A 24 2.47 -0.11 12.07
C ASP A 24 1.37 0.68 11.31
N ILE A 25 1.32 0.59 9.97
CA ILE A 25 0.36 1.31 9.11
C ILE A 25 -1.12 1.07 9.47
N MET A 26 -1.43 -0.08 10.08
CA MET A 26 -2.79 -0.44 10.52
C MET A 26 -3.29 0.43 11.70
N LYS A 27 -2.40 1.18 12.36
CA LYS A 27 -2.71 2.06 13.50
C LYS A 27 -2.77 3.54 13.12
N GLU A 28 -2.44 3.87 11.88
CA GLU A 28 -2.38 5.25 11.37
C GLU A 28 -3.76 5.75 10.93
N ASP A 29 -3.91 7.06 10.81
CA ASP A 29 -5.15 7.75 10.42
C ASP A 29 -4.85 8.87 9.43
N ASP A 30 -5.60 8.92 8.32
CA ASP A 30 -5.36 9.87 7.23
C ASP A 30 -6.10 11.21 7.39
N SER A 31 -6.80 11.46 8.51
CA SER A 31 -7.57 12.69 8.73
C SER A 31 -6.73 13.97 8.62
N ASN A 32 -5.43 13.87 8.90
CA ASN A 32 -4.49 15.00 8.84
C ASN A 32 -3.61 14.98 7.58
N TRP A 33 -3.80 14.03 6.68
CA TRP A 33 -3.00 13.91 5.47
C TRP A 33 -3.47 14.91 4.41
N PRO A 34 -2.60 15.31 3.47
CA PRO A 34 -2.98 16.22 2.39
C PRO A 34 -4.11 15.64 1.55
N GLU A 35 -5.17 16.41 1.32
CA GLU A 35 -6.28 16.01 0.45
C GLU A 35 -5.84 15.96 -1.02
N PRO A 36 -6.39 15.05 -1.84
CA PRO A 36 -6.07 14.96 -3.26
C PRO A 36 -6.29 16.26 -4.02
N ASP A 37 -5.38 16.59 -4.93
CA ASP A 37 -5.41 17.83 -5.71
C ASP A 37 -5.19 17.58 -7.22
N ARG A 38 -4.81 18.64 -7.96
CA ARG A 38 -4.55 18.57 -9.41
C ARG A 38 -3.25 17.83 -9.77
N VAL A 39 -2.36 17.58 -8.81
CA VAL A 39 -1.11 16.83 -9.00
C VAL A 39 -1.39 15.33 -9.03
N GLY A 40 -2.37 14.89 -8.25
CA GLY A 40 -2.88 13.54 -8.29
C GLY A 40 -3.45 13.04 -6.96
N ARG A 41 -3.81 11.76 -6.95
CA ARG A 41 -4.38 11.06 -5.80
C ARG A 41 -3.63 9.75 -5.56
N GLN A 42 -3.40 9.41 -4.30
CA GLN A 42 -2.94 8.10 -3.86
C GLN A 42 -3.98 7.47 -2.92
N GLU A 43 -4.29 6.20 -3.16
CA GLU A 43 -5.17 5.39 -2.34
C GLU A 43 -4.43 4.13 -1.90
N LEU A 44 -4.56 3.77 -0.62
CA LEU A 44 -4.08 2.50 -0.06
C LEU A 44 -5.22 1.84 0.69
N GLU A 45 -5.58 0.63 0.31
CA GLU A 45 -6.58 -0.17 1.01
C GLU A 45 -5.94 -1.49 1.45
N ILE A 46 -6.06 -1.80 2.76
CA ILE A 46 -5.55 -3.04 3.33
C ILE A 46 -6.66 -3.73 4.13
N VAL A 47 -6.96 -4.97 3.77
CA VAL A 47 -7.84 -5.87 4.55
C VAL A 47 -6.98 -7.01 5.06
N MET A 48 -6.86 -7.16 6.38
CA MET A 48 -6.08 -8.22 7.01
C MET A 48 -6.88 -8.86 8.16
N GLY A 49 -7.33 -10.09 7.95
CA GLY A 49 -8.21 -10.75 8.91
C GLY A 49 -9.53 -9.99 9.08
N ASN A 50 -9.76 -9.45 10.28
CA ASN A 50 -10.97 -8.69 10.64
C ASN A 50 -10.73 -7.18 10.64
N GLU A 51 -9.51 -6.72 10.34
CA GLU A 51 -9.17 -5.31 10.30
C GLU A 51 -9.18 -4.81 8.85
N HIS A 52 -9.67 -3.59 8.65
CA HIS A 52 -9.73 -2.91 7.37
C HIS A 52 -9.34 -1.45 7.55
N ILE A 53 -8.36 -1.02 6.77
CA ILE A 53 -7.95 0.38 6.66
C ILE A 53 -8.03 0.82 5.19
N SER A 54 -8.36 2.08 4.98
CA SER A 54 -8.44 2.70 3.67
C SER A 54 -7.99 4.15 3.78
N PHE A 55 -6.86 4.46 3.17
CA PHE A 55 -6.30 5.81 3.16
C PHE A 55 -6.47 6.48 1.81
N THR A 56 -6.67 7.79 1.82
CA THR A 56 -6.66 8.66 0.64
C THR A 56 -5.80 9.89 0.92
N THR A 57 -4.81 10.14 0.07
CA THR A 57 -3.98 11.35 0.16
C THR A 57 -3.61 11.90 -1.21
N SER A 58 -3.09 13.13 -1.27
CA SER A 58 -2.49 13.70 -2.46
C SER A 58 -1.25 12.92 -2.88
N LYS A 59 -0.84 13.09 -4.14
CA LYS A 59 0.36 12.45 -4.66
C LYS A 59 1.63 13.00 -4.00
N ILE A 60 2.32 12.16 -3.24
CA ILE A 60 3.57 12.52 -2.57
C ILE A 60 4.75 12.30 -3.52
N GLY A 61 5.49 13.36 -3.84
CA GLY A 61 6.64 13.30 -4.75
C GLY A 61 7.96 13.05 -4.04
N SER A 62 8.08 13.47 -2.77
CA SER A 62 9.34 13.47 -2.03
C SER A 62 9.16 13.38 -0.52
N LEU A 63 10.25 13.07 0.20
CA LEU A 63 10.28 13.16 1.66
C LEU A 63 10.11 14.59 2.19
N MET A 64 10.34 15.61 1.36
CA MET A 64 10.12 17.01 1.77
C MET A 64 8.62 17.28 1.97
N ASP A 65 7.79 16.77 1.06
CA ASP A 65 6.33 16.88 1.14
C ASP A 65 5.80 16.23 2.43
N VAL A 66 6.42 15.10 2.83
CA VAL A 66 6.11 14.39 4.08
C VAL A 66 6.42 15.25 5.31
N GLN A 67 7.61 15.85 5.35
CA GLN A 67 8.05 16.68 6.49
C GLN A 67 7.20 17.93 6.68
N THR A 68 6.64 18.47 5.60
CA THR A 68 5.78 19.66 5.66
C THR A 68 4.31 19.37 5.96
N SER A 69 3.93 18.10 6.07
CA SER A 69 2.56 17.69 6.37
C SER A 69 2.18 17.88 7.84
N LYS A 70 0.88 17.82 8.14
CA LYS A 70 0.38 17.92 9.52
C LYS A 70 0.63 16.64 10.34
N ASP A 71 0.90 15.53 9.66
CA ASP A 71 1.22 14.25 10.27
C ASP A 71 2.43 13.61 9.55
N PRO A 72 3.65 14.09 9.85
CA PRO A 72 4.85 13.62 9.17
C PRO A 72 5.23 12.18 9.53
N GLU A 73 4.76 11.65 10.66
CA GLU A 73 5.09 10.30 11.13
C GLU A 73 4.25 9.25 10.39
N GLY A 74 2.91 9.38 10.40
CA GLY A 74 2.02 8.46 9.69
C GLY A 74 2.24 8.51 8.17
N LEU A 75 2.39 9.72 7.62
CA LEU A 75 2.61 9.91 6.19
C LEU A 75 3.98 9.36 5.74
N ARG A 76 4.98 9.32 6.63
CA ARG A 76 6.28 8.68 6.36
C ARG A 76 6.17 7.16 6.30
N ILE A 77 5.38 6.55 7.19
CA ILE A 77 5.08 5.12 7.14
C ILE A 77 4.40 4.78 5.81
N PHE A 78 3.37 5.54 5.44
CA PHE A 78 2.69 5.39 4.15
C PHE A 78 3.66 5.53 2.97
N TYR A 79 4.48 6.58 2.96
CA TYR A 79 5.48 6.83 1.92
C TYR A 79 6.43 5.65 1.75
N TYR A 80 6.99 5.13 2.85
CA TYR A 80 7.89 3.97 2.77
C TYR A 80 7.17 2.71 2.34
N LEU A 81 5.95 2.46 2.80
CA LEU A 81 5.17 1.27 2.42
C LEU A 81 4.84 1.26 0.92
N VAL A 82 4.40 2.40 0.38
CA VAL A 82 4.15 2.57 -1.06
C VAL A 82 5.47 2.50 -1.86
N GLN A 83 6.59 2.97 -1.29
CA GLN A 83 7.92 2.91 -1.89
C GLN A 83 8.70 1.61 -1.67
N MET A 84 8.12 0.59 -1.03
CA MET A 84 8.75 -0.75 -0.93
C MET A 84 9.08 -1.38 -2.31
N GLU A 85 8.82 -0.68 -3.42
CA GLU A 85 9.46 -0.90 -4.74
C GLU A 85 11.01 -0.78 -4.72
N TYR A 86 11.62 0.04 -3.85
CA TYR A 86 13.02 0.48 -4.05
C TYR A 86 14.05 -0.04 -3.04
N VAL A 87 13.67 -0.39 -1.81
CA VAL A 87 14.66 -0.65 -0.74
C VAL A 87 14.49 -2.05 -0.17
N GLY A 88 15.12 -3.04 -0.80
CA GLY A 88 15.31 -4.36 -0.19
C GLY A 88 15.29 -5.56 -1.13
N GLY A 89 16.24 -5.66 -2.06
CA GLY A 89 16.79 -6.96 -2.49
C GLY A 89 15.91 -8.00 -3.20
N TYR A 90 14.61 -7.75 -3.43
CA TYR A 90 13.73 -8.66 -4.17
C TYR A 90 13.35 -8.08 -5.55
N PRO A 91 14.24 -8.21 -6.56
CA PRO A 91 13.96 -7.75 -7.94
C PRO A 91 12.71 -8.40 -8.55
N ALA A 92 12.24 -9.53 -8.01
CA ALA A 92 11.02 -10.21 -8.41
C ALA A 92 9.74 -9.35 -8.21
N PHE A 93 9.71 -8.46 -7.21
CA PHE A 93 8.53 -7.61 -7.00
C PHE A 93 8.41 -6.52 -8.07
N ARG A 94 9.52 -5.96 -8.55
CA ARG A 94 9.46 -4.91 -9.58
C ARG A 94 9.09 -5.44 -10.97
N SER A 95 9.54 -6.65 -11.33
CA SER A 95 9.25 -7.22 -12.66
C SER A 95 7.85 -7.83 -12.78
N LEU A 96 7.27 -8.34 -11.68
CA LEU A 96 5.90 -8.88 -11.67
C LEU A 96 4.84 -7.79 -11.37
N PHE A 97 5.18 -6.78 -10.59
CA PHE A 97 4.21 -5.87 -9.99
C PHE A 97 4.45 -4.45 -10.50
N ARG A 98 3.70 -4.06 -11.53
CA ARG A 98 3.51 -2.64 -11.86
C ARG A 98 2.43 -2.11 -10.91
N TRP A 99 2.86 -1.50 -9.81
CA TRP A 99 2.05 -1.05 -8.65
C TRP A 99 1.00 0.06 -8.93
N GLU A 100 0.67 0.33 -10.18
CA GLU A 100 -0.45 1.19 -10.53
C GLU A 100 -1.69 0.32 -10.78
N ASN A 101 -2.68 0.41 -9.89
CA ASN A 101 -4.00 -0.23 -10.03
C ASN A 101 -3.98 -1.77 -9.93
N GLN A 102 -3.21 -2.33 -8.98
CA GLN A 102 -3.21 -3.76 -8.70
C GLN A 102 -3.91 -4.06 -7.38
N ALA A 103 -4.81 -5.03 -7.40
CA ALA A 103 -5.44 -5.59 -6.21
C ALA A 103 -4.92 -7.02 -6.03
N PHE A 104 -4.23 -7.27 -4.91
CA PHE A 104 -3.81 -8.63 -4.56
C PHE A 104 -4.93 -9.29 -3.77
N LYS A 105 -5.29 -10.52 -4.15
CA LYS A 105 -6.27 -11.30 -3.40
C LYS A 105 -5.69 -12.68 -3.10
N GLN A 106 -5.51 -12.98 -1.83
CA GLN A 106 -5.33 -14.37 -1.39
C GLN A 106 -6.69 -14.94 -0.99
N LYS A 107 -7.17 -15.94 -1.74
CA LYS A 107 -8.32 -16.75 -1.34
C LYS A 107 -7.81 -17.96 -0.54
N GLY A 108 -8.17 -18.06 0.74
CA GLY A 108 -7.86 -19.23 1.57
C GLY A 108 -8.58 -20.48 1.09
N ARG A 109 -8.20 -21.66 1.62
CA ARG A 109 -8.83 -22.96 1.28
C ARG A 109 -10.34 -23.01 1.57
N GLU A 110 -10.85 -22.13 2.43
CA GLU A 110 -12.27 -22.01 2.81
C GLU A 110 -12.99 -20.83 2.13
N GLY A 111 -12.37 -20.18 1.14
CA GLY A 111 -13.00 -19.09 0.40
C GLY A 111 -12.93 -17.70 1.06
N ALA A 112 -12.48 -17.61 2.31
CA ALA A 112 -12.20 -16.34 2.99
C ALA A 112 -10.96 -15.63 2.39
N LEU A 113 -11.04 -14.31 2.22
CA LEU A 113 -9.92 -13.47 1.80
C LEU A 113 -9.03 -13.18 3.02
N SER A 114 -7.76 -13.57 2.98
CA SER A 114 -6.84 -13.41 4.13
C SER A 114 -5.97 -12.16 4.07
N LEU A 115 -5.78 -11.59 2.88
CA LEU A 115 -5.13 -10.30 2.67
C LEU A 115 -5.60 -9.70 1.35
N VAL A 116 -6.07 -8.46 1.39
CA VAL A 116 -6.28 -7.62 0.21
C VAL A 116 -5.44 -6.37 0.35
N LEU A 117 -4.58 -6.11 -0.63
CA LEU A 117 -3.77 -4.89 -0.69
C LEU A 117 -4.05 -4.23 -2.05
N CYS A 118 -4.54 -3.00 -2.04
CA CYS A 118 -4.81 -2.22 -3.24
C CYS A 118 -4.11 -0.87 -3.13
N VAL A 119 -3.24 -0.57 -4.09
CA VAL A 119 -2.63 0.75 -4.25
C VAL A 119 -3.05 1.33 -5.58
N ARG A 120 -3.59 2.55 -5.53
CA ARG A 120 -3.97 3.30 -6.74
C ARG A 120 -3.30 4.65 -6.71
N SER A 121 -2.74 5.04 -7.86
CA SER A 121 -2.26 6.39 -8.08
C SER A 121 -2.89 6.91 -9.36
N PHE A 122 -3.47 8.11 -9.28
CA PHE A 122 -4.11 8.80 -10.38
C PHE A 122 -3.39 10.14 -10.62
N MET A 123 -3.25 10.52 -11.89
CA MET A 123 -2.83 11.87 -12.33
C MET A 123 -4.05 12.72 -12.67
#